data_AF-A0A5E4NF32-F1
#
_entry.id   AF-A0A5E4NF32-F1
#
_cell.length_a   1.000
_cell.length_b   1.000
_cell.length_c   1.000
_cell.angle_alpha   90.00
_cell.angle_beta   90.00
_cell.angle_gamma   90.00
#
_symmetry.space_group_name_H-M   'P 1'
#
loop_
_entity.id
_entity.type
_entity.pdbx_description
1 polymer ?
#
loop_
_entity_poly.entity_id
_entity_poly.type
_entity_poly.pdbx_seq_one_letter_code
_entity_poly.pdbx_strand_id
1 'polypeptide(L)'
;MHNFLVGNHFVPLVITMVGLPARGKTVLADKIQQYLNWTNHKAKVFCVSSYRRKHIESYSSHDLFRKENSEAAEIRQLSAQEAQDDATKWLQDGGDVAVSI
;
A
#
# COMPACT_ATOMS: atom_id res chain seq x y z
N MET A 1 -18.47 33.02 23.62
CA MET A 1 -18.92 32.04 22.60
C MET A 1 -17.71 31.24 22.17
N HIS A 2 -17.47 30.10 22.82
CA HIS A 2 -16.37 29.20 22.46
C HIS A 2 -16.79 28.42 21.21
N ASN A 3 -16.05 28.61 20.12
CA ASN A 3 -16.24 27.88 18.87
C ASN A 3 -16.08 26.37 19.12
N PHE A 4 -17.14 25.65 18.80
CA PHE A 4 -17.22 24.20 18.77
C PHE A 4 -16.43 23.71 17.55
N LEU A 5 -15.09 23.66 17.65
CA LEU A 5 -14.26 22.94 16.68
C LEU A 5 -14.36 21.44 16.99
N VAL A 6 -15.43 20.81 16.50
CA VAL A 6 -15.39 19.38 16.21
C VAL A 6 -14.51 19.24 14.97
N GLY A 7 -13.20 19.35 15.17
CA GLY A 7 -12.25 18.90 14.17
C GLY A 7 -12.42 17.40 14.08
N ASN A 8 -12.96 16.91 12.98
CA ASN A 8 -12.87 15.50 12.61
C ASN A 8 -11.38 15.15 12.53
N HIS A 9 -10.79 14.73 13.65
CA HIS A 9 -9.44 14.21 13.69
C HIS A 9 -9.53 12.80 13.12
N PHE A 10 -9.53 12.71 11.79
CA PHE A 10 -9.49 11.43 11.10
C PHE A 10 -8.18 10.76 11.49
N VAL A 11 -8.28 9.67 12.27
CA VAL A 11 -7.11 8.87 12.61
C VAL A 11 -6.67 8.18 11.31
N PRO A 12 -5.38 8.29 10.92
CA PRO A 12 -4.88 7.65 9.71
C PRO A 12 -5.26 6.17 9.65
N LEU A 13 -5.84 5.73 8.53
CA LEU A 13 -6.34 4.36 8.34
C LEU A 13 -5.49 3.61 7.31
N VAL A 14 -5.10 2.37 7.65
CA VAL A 14 -4.46 1.45 6.72
C VAL A 14 -5.43 0.33 6.36
N ILE A 15 -5.66 0.13 5.06
CA ILE A 15 -6.45 -0.98 4.52
C ILE A 15 -5.49 -1.95 3.83
N THR A 16 -5.28 -3.13 4.41
CA THR A 16 -4.41 -4.16 3.81
C THR A 16 -5.24 -5.20 3.06
N MET A 17 -4.99 -5.33 1.77
CA MET A 17 -5.63 -6.33 0.94
C MET A 17 -4.90 -7.66 1.02
N VAL A 18 -5.64 -8.74 1.25
CA VAL A 18 -5.09 -10.10 1.33
C VAL A 18 -5.73 -11.02 0.30
N GLY A 19 -4.96 -12.00 -0.18
CA GLY A 19 -5.46 -13.06 -1.05
C GLY A 19 -4.51 -13.44 -2.18
N LEU A 20 -4.80 -14.58 -2.82
CA LEU A 20 -3.98 -15.14 -3.90
C LEU A 20 -3.81 -14.18 -5.09
N PRO A 21 -2.75 -14.34 -5.91
CA PRO A 21 -2.61 -13.62 -7.17
C PRO A 21 -3.85 -13.74 -8.07
N ALA A 22 -4.10 -12.73 -8.92
CA ALA A 22 -5.22 -12.68 -9.85
C ALA A 22 -6.65 -12.72 -9.23
N ARG A 23 -6.79 -12.33 -7.96
CA ARG A 23 -8.10 -12.25 -7.26
C ARG A 23 -8.70 -10.83 -7.21
N GLY A 24 -8.35 -9.97 -8.17
CA GLY A 24 -8.95 -8.64 -8.29
C GLY A 24 -8.57 -7.61 -7.21
N LYS A 25 -7.60 -7.91 -6.34
CA LYS A 25 -7.16 -7.01 -5.27
C LYS A 25 -6.80 -5.61 -5.80
N THR A 26 -5.96 -5.52 -6.83
CA THR A 26 -5.57 -4.24 -7.44
C THR A 26 -6.76 -3.45 -7.97
N VAL A 27 -7.68 -4.12 -8.68
CA VAL A 27 -8.89 -3.48 -9.21
C VAL A 27 -9.76 -2.92 -8.09
N LEU A 28 -9.92 -3.67 -7.00
CA LEU A 28 -10.73 -3.24 -5.86
C LEU A 28 -10.05 -2.09 -5.09
N ALA A 29 -8.74 -2.15 -4.87
CA ALA A 29 -7.98 -1.05 -4.24
C ALA A 29 -8.09 0.25 -5.04
N ASP A 30 -7.93 0.20 -6.36
CA ASP A 30 -8.04 1.38 -7.21
C ASP A 30 -9.44 1.99 -7.14
N LYS A 31 -10.48 1.16 -7.08
CA LYS A 31 -11.87 1.62 -6.89
C LYS A 31 -12.10 2.24 -5.51
N ILE A 32 -11.57 1.62 -4.45
CA ILE A 32 -11.64 2.15 -3.08
C ILE A 32 -10.95 3.52 -3.01
N GLN A 33 -9.74 3.63 -3.55
CA GLN A 33 -8.99 4.89 -3.60
C GLN A 33 -9.78 5.98 -4.33
N GLN A 34 -10.32 5.68 -5.52
CA GLN A 34 -11.11 6.63 -6.30
C GLN A 34 -12.36 7.09 -5.55
N TYR A 35 -13.07 6.16 -4.91
CA TYR A 35 -14.26 6.49 -4.11
C TYR A 35 -13.93 7.38 -2.92
N LEU A 36 -12.88 7.05 -2.16
CA LEU A 36 -12.46 7.84 -1.00
C LEU A 36 -12.03 9.25 -1.39
N ASN A 37 -11.23 9.38 -2.45
CA ASN A 37 -10.83 10.67 -3.01
C ASN A 37 -12.05 11.48 -3.50
N TRP A 38 -13.04 10.82 -4.11
CA TRP A 38 -14.29 11.47 -4.52
C TRP A 38 -15.10 12.01 -3.34
N THR A 39 -15.10 11.30 -2.20
CA THR A 39 -15.70 11.76 -0.93
C THR A 39 -14.83 12.73 -0.13
N ASN A 40 -13.76 13.26 -0.74
CA ASN A 40 -12.86 14.24 -0.14
C ASN A 40 -11.97 13.71 1.01
N HIS A 41 -11.68 12.40 1.02
CA HIS A 41 -10.63 11.79 1.82
C HIS A 41 -9.38 11.59 0.97
N LYS A 42 -8.22 12.04 1.43
CA LYS A 42 -6.94 11.77 0.76
C LYS A 42 -6.61 10.30 0.90
N ALA A 43 -6.78 9.52 -0.17
CA ALA A 43 -6.48 8.10 -0.21
C ALA A 43 -5.41 7.77 -1.26
N LYS A 44 -4.51 6.84 -0.94
CA LYS A 44 -3.44 6.39 -1.85
C LYS A 44 -3.18 4.88 -1.76
N VAL A 45 -2.96 4.25 -2.91
CA VAL A 45 -2.58 2.83 -3.03
C VAL A 45 -1.06 2.66 -2.98
N PHE A 46 -0.60 1.71 -2.17
CA PHE A 46 0.77 1.26 -2.02
C PHE A 46 0.85 -0.22 -2.41
N CYS A 47 1.27 -0.49 -3.64
CA CYS A 47 1.35 -1.85 -4.18
C CYS A 47 2.77 -2.39 -4.07
N VAL A 48 3.00 -3.39 -3.22
CA VAL A 48 4.30 -4.02 -2.96
C VAL A 48 4.94 -4.53 -4.25
N SER A 49 4.13 -5.01 -5.20
CA SER A 49 4.66 -5.47 -6.50
C SER A 49 5.34 -4.37 -7.32
N SER A 50 4.96 -3.10 -7.12
CA SER A 50 5.60 -1.95 -7.78
C SER A 50 6.99 -1.67 -7.21
N TYR A 51 7.16 -1.83 -5.89
CA TYR A 51 8.47 -1.74 -5.23
C TYR A 51 9.36 -2.88 -5.67
N ARG A 52 8.82 -4.09 -5.71
CA ARG A 52 9.52 -5.27 -6.21
C ARG A 52 10.03 -5.09 -7.64
N ARG A 53 9.27 -4.43 -8.52
CA ARG A 53 9.71 -4.16 -9.91
C ARG A 53 10.96 -3.27 -9.99
N LYS A 54 11.22 -2.41 -9.00
CA LYS A 54 12.45 -1.59 -8.93
C LYS A 54 13.70 -2.44 -8.68
N HIS A 55 13.53 -3.58 -8.03
CA HIS A 55 14.60 -4.52 -7.67
C HIS A 55 14.76 -5.68 -8.68
N ILE A 56 13.97 -5.70 -9.76
CA ILE A 56 13.78 -6.86 -10.65
C ILE A 56 14.56 -6.78 -11.98
N GLU A 57 15.31 -5.71 -12.26
CA GLU A 57 16.12 -5.63 -13.50
C GLU A 57 17.11 -6.81 -13.68
N SER A 58 17.31 -7.65 -12.65
CA SER A 58 18.23 -8.80 -12.66
C SER A 58 17.62 -10.20 -12.55
N TYR A 59 16.28 -10.40 -12.46
CA TYR A 59 15.70 -11.73 -12.12
C TYR A 59 14.51 -12.22 -12.98
N SER A 60 14.52 -13.52 -13.28
CA SER A 60 13.38 -14.23 -13.90
C SER A 60 12.18 -14.28 -12.94
N SER A 61 10.98 -14.00 -13.44
CA SER A 61 9.78 -13.82 -12.59
C SER A 61 9.34 -15.06 -11.80
N HIS A 62 9.78 -16.26 -12.22
CA HIS A 62 9.36 -17.52 -11.63
C HIS A 62 10.19 -17.91 -10.39
N ASP A 63 11.46 -17.54 -10.33
CA ASP A 63 12.33 -17.91 -9.20
C ASP A 63 12.09 -17.04 -7.96
N LEU A 64 11.44 -15.89 -8.15
CA LEU A 64 11.09 -14.92 -7.11
C LEU A 64 10.05 -15.41 -6.08
N PHE A 65 9.28 -16.43 -6.43
CA PHE A 65 8.22 -16.95 -5.57
C PHE A 65 8.49 -18.37 -5.08
N ARG A 66 9.63 -18.97 -5.46
CA ARG A 66 10.07 -20.25 -4.91
C ARG A 66 10.36 -20.08 -3.43
N LYS A 67 9.97 -21.05 -2.61
CA LYS A 67 10.14 -20.99 -1.15
C LYS A 67 11.60 -21.18 -0.75
N GLU A 68 12.34 -21.91 -1.59
CA GLU A 68 13.72 -22.33 -1.40
C GLU A 68 14.73 -21.24 -1.77
N ASN A 69 14.27 -20.14 -2.39
CA ASN A 69 15.13 -19.02 -2.78
C ASN A 69 15.13 -17.95 -1.68
N SER A 70 16.17 -17.95 -0.85
CA SER A 70 16.36 -16.99 0.24
C SER A 70 16.54 -15.56 -0.25
N GLU A 71 17.30 -15.36 -1.32
CA GLU A 71 17.51 -14.05 -1.93
C GLU A 71 16.19 -13.44 -2.44
N ALA A 72 15.36 -14.26 -3.09
CA ALA A 72 14.02 -13.85 -3.49
C ALA A 72 13.08 -13.57 -2.30
N ALA A 73 13.26 -14.25 -1.17
CA ALA A 73 12.54 -13.95 0.05
C ALA A 73 12.96 -12.60 0.64
N GLU A 74 14.27 -12.29 0.64
CA GLU A 74 14.82 -11.01 1.08
C GLU A 74 14.32 -9.85 0.22
N ILE A 75 14.32 -9.98 -1.12
CA ILE A 75 13.78 -8.95 -2.02
C ILE A 75 12.28 -8.71 -1.75
N ARG A 76 11.51 -9.77 -1.47
CA ARG A 76 10.08 -9.65 -1.11
C ARG A 76 9.88 -8.91 0.21
N GLN A 77 10.71 -9.20 1.21
CA GLN A 77 10.68 -8.52 2.51
C GLN A 77 11.08 -7.06 2.38
N LEU A 78 12.16 -6.76 1.67
CA LEU A 78 12.61 -5.39 1.40
C LEU A 78 11.53 -4.58 0.67
N SER A 79 10.94 -5.14 -0.38
CA SER A 79 9.85 -4.48 -1.12
C SER A 79 8.63 -4.18 -0.25
N ALA A 80 8.32 -5.07 0.70
CA ALA A 80 7.21 -4.87 1.64
C ALA A 80 7.54 -3.77 2.65
N GLN A 81 8.77 -3.75 3.17
CA GLN A 81 9.24 -2.73 4.10
C GLN A 81 9.23 -1.34 3.45
N GLU A 82 9.76 -1.19 2.23
CA GLU A 82 9.76 0.07 1.50
C GLU A 82 8.33 0.60 1.26
N ALA A 83 7.40 -0.30 0.90
CA ALA A 83 6.00 0.08 0.72
C ALA A 83 5.35 0.53 2.03
N GLN A 84 5.69 -0.11 3.15
CA GLN A 84 5.19 0.24 4.48
C GLN A 84 5.77 1.58 4.96
N ASP A 85 7.05 1.83 4.72
CA ASP A 85 7.73 3.08 5.10
C ASP A 85 7.15 4.27 4.32
N ASP A 86 6.96 4.11 3.01
CA ASP A 86 6.31 5.12 2.17
C ASP A 86 4.85 5.37 2.57
N ALA A 87 4.10 4.32 2.91
CA ALA A 87 2.73 4.47 3.40
C ALA A 87 2.68 5.22 4.74
N THR A 88 3.57 4.87 5.66
CA THR A 88 3.68 5.51 6.98
C THR A 88 4.03 6.99 6.84
N LYS A 89 5.06 7.30 6.04
CA LYS A 89 5.46 8.68 5.77
C LYS A 89 4.32 9.48 5.15
N TRP A 90 3.64 8.92 4.16
CA TRP A 90 2.53 9.60 3.50
C TRP A 90 1.34 9.89 4.44
N LEU A 91 1.03 8.98 5.37
CA LEU A 91 0.02 9.21 6.40
C LEU A 91 0.46 10.29 7.40
N GLN A 92 1.74 10.33 7.78
CA GLN A 92 2.30 11.37 8.63
C GLN A 92 2.27 12.75 7.97
N ASP A 93 2.42 12.80 6.64
CA ASP A 93 2.37 14.03 5.84
C ASP A 93 0.92 14.52 5.56
N GLY A 94 -0.07 13.99 6.29
CA GLY A 94 -1.47 14.43 6.22
C GLY A 94 -2.31 13.73 5.16
N GLY A 95 -1.95 12.49 4.80
CA GLY A 95 -2.82 11.54 4.11
C GLY A 95 -3.81 10.88 5.07
N ASP A 96 -5.01 10.57 4.59
CA ASP A 96 -6.08 9.99 5.44
C ASP A 96 -6.04 8.45 5.39
N VAL A 97 -6.03 7.86 4.19
CA VAL A 97 -6.19 6.40 4.01
C VAL A 97 -5.11 5.81 3.09
N ALA A 98 -4.31 4.88 3.61
CA ALA A 98 -3.36 4.10 2.82
C ALA A 98 -3.93 2.72 2.50
N VAL A 99 -3.98 2.34 1.22
CA VAL A 99 -4.43 1.02 0.77
C VAL A 99 -3.21 0.20 0.35
N SER A 100 -2.88 -0.85 1.10
CA SER A 100 -1.71 -1.71 0.84
C SER A 100 -2.11 -3.00 0.11
N ILE A 101 -1.34 -3.41 -0.92
CA ILE A 101 -1.58 -4.60 -1.77
C ILE A 101 -0.30 -5.39 -2.04
#